data_AF-E4PKK0-F1
#
_entry.id   AF-E4PKK0-F1
#
_cell.length_a   1.000
_cell.length_b   1.000
_cell.length_c   1.000
_cell.angle_alpha   90.00
_cell.angle_beta   90.00
_cell.angle_gamma   90.00
#
_symmetry.space_group_name_H-M   'P 1'
#
loop_
_entity.id
_entity.type
_entity.pdbx_description
1 polymer ?
#
loop_
_entity_poly.entity_id
_entity_poly.type
_entity_poly.pdbx_seq_one_letter_code
_entity_poly.pdbx_strand_id
1 'polypeptide(L)'
;MLCIVAVAATYPGIQRYTLIVSPEPAPVAYKMTETAHFEHSSYPAIDQRSSNIEEYWQSLEPGTDVVFPVHKPALGFALVDMSPVYEKSRAFYRARK
;
A
#
# COMPACT_ATOMS: atom_id res chain seq x y z
N MET A 1 21.85 3.92 4.37
CA MET A 1 20.82 2.99 3.86
C MET A 1 19.78 2.86 4.96
N LEU A 2 18.70 3.66 4.90
CA LEU A 2 17.63 3.65 5.91
C LEU A 2 16.61 2.58 5.52
N CYS A 3 16.64 1.44 6.20
CA CYS A 3 15.60 0.43 6.10
C CYS A 3 14.34 0.95 6.79
N ILE A 4 13.44 1.59 6.03
CA ILE A 4 12.11 1.93 6.51
C ILE A 4 11.27 0.66 6.37
N VAL A 5 11.14 -0.06 7.48
CA VAL A 5 10.29 -1.26 7.58
C VAL A 5 8.83 -0.80 7.53
N ALA A 6 8.04 -1.35 6.61
CA ALA A 6 6.59 -1.17 6.61
C ALA A 6 6.00 -1.92 7.82
N VAL A 7 5.75 -1.20 8.91
CA VAL A 7 5.27 -1.76 10.18
C VAL A 7 3.95 -1.12 10.56
N ALA A 8 2.85 -1.55 9.92
CA ALA A 8 1.52 -1.09 10.27
C ALA A 8 1.02 -1.67 11.62
N ALA A 9 1.59 -2.78 12.12
CA ALA A 9 1.04 -3.52 13.27
C ALA A 9 1.75 -3.32 14.62
N THR A 10 2.98 -2.77 14.65
CA THR A 10 3.80 -2.77 15.88
C THR A 10 3.74 -1.46 16.67
N TYR A 11 3.25 -0.36 16.07
CA TYR A 11 3.32 0.97 16.68
C TYR A 11 2.01 1.77 16.55
N PRO A 12 0.93 1.39 17.28
CA PRO A 12 -0.36 2.07 17.20
C PRO A 12 -0.30 3.57 17.52
N GLY A 13 0.63 3.99 18.39
CA GLY A 13 0.88 5.40 18.68
C GLY A 13 1.40 6.18 17.48
N ILE A 14 2.32 5.61 16.69
CA ILE A 14 2.88 6.24 15.49
C ILE A 14 1.83 6.32 14.39
N GLN A 15 1.02 5.27 14.23
CA GLN A 15 -0.11 5.29 13.30
C GLN A 15 -1.09 6.41 13.65
N ARG A 16 -1.53 6.48 14.91
CA ARG A 16 -2.47 7.53 15.37
C ARG A 16 -1.87 8.93 15.19
N TYR A 17 -0.60 9.11 15.52
CA TYR A 17 0.09 10.38 15.32
C TYR A 17 0.13 10.78 13.84
N THR A 18 0.49 9.85 12.96
CA THR A 18 0.51 10.07 11.50
C THR A 18 -0.85 10.50 10.96
N LEU A 19 -1.94 9.90 11.45
CA LEU A 19 -3.31 10.29 11.10
C LEU A 19 -3.72 11.66 11.65
N ILE A 20 -3.14 12.12 12.76
CA ILE A 20 -3.40 13.47 13.30
C ILE A 20 -2.67 14.52 12.47
N VAL A 21 -1.40 14.28 12.11
CA VAL A 21 -0.57 15.28 11.41
C VAL A 21 -0.71 15.26 9.89
N SER A 22 -1.16 14.14 9.32
CA SER A 22 -1.49 13.98 7.90
C SER A 22 -2.88 13.34 7.77
N PRO A 23 -3.96 14.05 8.11
CA PRO A 23 -5.31 13.48 8.14
C PRO A 23 -5.80 13.05 6.76
N GLU A 24 -5.40 13.77 5.71
CA GLU A 24 -5.78 13.47 4.33
C GLU A 24 -4.65 12.70 3.63
N PRO A 25 -4.91 11.48 3.10
CA PRO A 25 -3.93 10.76 2.32
C PRO A 25 -3.80 11.37 0.92
N ALA A 26 -2.58 11.41 0.40
CA ALA A 26 -2.31 11.81 -0.98
C ALA A 26 -2.32 10.57 -1.90
N PRO A 27 -2.87 10.65 -3.12
CA PRO A 27 -2.74 9.57 -4.09
C PRO A 27 -1.28 9.48 -4.58
N VAL A 28 -0.67 8.31 -4.46
CA VAL A 28 0.69 8.04 -4.91
C VAL A 28 0.67 6.84 -5.85
N ALA A 29 1.15 7.03 -7.08
CA ALA A 29 1.25 5.96 -8.08
C ALA A 29 2.55 5.18 -7.87
N TYR A 30 2.45 3.90 -7.52
CA TYR A 30 3.59 3.00 -7.44
C TYR A 30 3.67 2.13 -8.70
N LYS A 31 4.89 1.82 -9.12
CA LYS A 31 5.12 0.86 -10.20
C LYS A 31 5.06 -0.55 -9.64
N MET A 32 4.20 -1.41 -10.19
CA MET A 32 4.25 -2.84 -9.87
C MET A 32 5.43 -3.48 -10.63
N THR A 33 6.55 -3.72 -9.96
CA THR A 33 7.77 -4.27 -10.60
C THR A 33 7.72 -5.79 -10.71
N GLU A 34 7.10 -6.45 -9.74
CA GLU A 34 6.73 -7.87 -9.76
C GLU A 34 5.29 -8.03 -9.28
N THR A 35 4.67 -9.19 -9.50
CA THR A 35 3.33 -9.46 -8.97
C THR A 35 3.26 -9.16 -7.47
N ALA A 36 2.36 -8.25 -7.10
CA ALA A 36 2.16 -7.80 -5.72
C ALA A 36 3.38 -7.11 -5.05
N HIS A 37 4.40 -6.69 -5.79
CA HIS A 37 5.53 -5.90 -5.28
C HIS A 37 5.57 -4.54 -5.98
N PHE A 38 5.60 -3.46 -5.19
CA PHE A 38 5.40 -2.11 -5.69
C PHE A 38 6.50 -1.16 -5.23
N GLU A 39 7.04 -0.39 -6.18
CA GLU A 39 8.17 0.52 -5.96
C GLU A 39 7.84 1.96 -6.35
N HIS A 40 8.47 2.90 -5.64
CA HIS A 40 8.41 4.33 -5.93
C HIS A 40 9.73 4.97 -5.50
N SER A 41 10.15 6.04 -6.19
CA SER A 41 11.45 6.70 -5.93
C SER A 41 11.54 7.40 -4.57
N SER A 42 10.42 7.97 -4.12
CA SER A 42 10.34 8.78 -2.88
C SER A 42 9.67 8.09 -1.70
N TYR A 43 9.20 6.85 -1.84
CA TYR A 43 8.48 6.14 -0.78
C TYR A 43 9.01 4.71 -0.61
N PRO A 44 8.86 4.10 0.58
CA PRO A 44 9.23 2.70 0.79
C PRO A 44 8.45 1.76 -0.14
N ALA A 45 9.08 0.65 -0.52
CA ALA A 45 8.40 -0.38 -1.30
C ALA A 45 7.22 -0.98 -0.51
N ILE A 46 6.16 -1.34 -1.24
CA ILE A 46 5.01 -2.05 -0.69
C ILE A 46 5.10 -3.50 -1.17
N ASP A 47 5.25 -4.43 -0.23
CA ASP A 47 5.28 -5.86 -0.51
C ASP A 47 3.97 -6.51 -0.07
N GLN A 48 3.19 -7.01 -1.03
CA GLN A 48 1.93 -7.71 -0.82
C GLN A 48 1.99 -9.16 -1.29
N ARG A 49 3.18 -9.71 -1.56
CA ARG A 49 3.33 -11.10 -2.05
C ARG A 49 2.84 -12.14 -1.04
N SER A 50 2.79 -11.78 0.24
CA SER A 50 2.23 -12.62 1.31
C SER A 50 0.78 -12.28 1.67
N SER A 51 0.09 -11.47 0.86
CA SER A 51 -1.32 -11.12 1.12
C SER A 51 -2.26 -12.26 0.74
N ASN A 52 -3.46 -12.26 1.33
CA ASN A 52 -4.50 -13.26 1.06
C ASN A 52 -5.37 -12.93 -0.17
N ILE A 53 -4.88 -12.07 -1.07
CA ILE A 53 -5.58 -11.63 -2.28
C ILE A 53 -4.70 -11.85 -3.52
N GLU A 54 -4.00 -12.98 -3.55
CA GLU A 54 -3.01 -13.30 -4.59
C GLU A 54 -3.63 -13.29 -6.00
N GLU A 55 -4.80 -13.92 -6.19
CA GLU A 55 -5.42 -13.98 -7.52
C GLU A 55 -5.79 -12.57 -8.03
N TYR A 56 -6.15 -11.66 -7.13
CA TYR A 56 -6.37 -10.26 -7.49
C TYR A 56 -5.09 -9.61 -8.02
N TRP A 57 -3.96 -9.81 -7.36
CA TRP A 57 -2.69 -9.25 -7.84
C TRP A 57 -2.21 -9.89 -9.14
N GLN A 58 -2.38 -11.21 -9.30
CA GLN A 58 -2.07 -11.92 -10.54
C GLN A 58 -2.92 -11.47 -11.73
N SER A 59 -4.08 -10.83 -11.48
CA SER A 59 -4.91 -10.27 -12.55
C SER A 59 -4.39 -8.94 -13.11
N LEU A 60 -3.39 -8.33 -12.47
CA LEU A 60 -2.73 -7.13 -12.93
C LEU A 60 -1.43 -7.49 -13.65
N GLU A 61 -1.08 -6.76 -14.70
CA GLU A 61 0.16 -6.98 -15.42
C GLU A 61 1.34 -6.29 -14.72
N PRO A 62 2.51 -6.96 -14.55
CA PRO A 62 3.73 -6.28 -14.14
C PRO A 62 4.02 -5.07 -15.03
N GLY A 63 4.48 -3.99 -14.41
CA GLY A 63 4.61 -2.68 -15.03
C GLY A 63 3.34 -1.82 -14.93
N THR A 64 2.24 -2.30 -14.38
CA THR A 64 1.06 -1.46 -14.09
C THR A 64 1.38 -0.44 -13.00
N ASP A 65 0.94 0.80 -13.19
CA ASP A 65 0.96 1.79 -12.12
C ASP A 65 -0.28 1.62 -11.24
N VAL A 66 -0.07 1.40 -9.94
CA VAL A 66 -1.14 1.22 -8.95
C VAL A 66 -1.12 2.39 -7.98
N VAL A 67 -2.26 3.08 -7.87
CA VAL A 67 -2.40 4.22 -6.97
C VAL A 67 -2.78 3.74 -5.57
N PHE A 68 -1.93 4.07 -4.61
CA PHE A 68 -2.18 3.90 -3.18
C PHE A 68 -2.38 5.28 -2.54
N PRO A 69 -3.44 5.48 -1.73
CA PRO A 69 -3.49 6.63 -0.84
C PRO A 69 -2.44 6.46 0.25
N VAL A 70 -1.58 7.48 0.42
CA VAL A 70 -0.48 7.48 1.39
C VAL A 70 -0.60 8.72 2.27
N HIS A 71 -0.66 8.50 3.58
CA HIS A 71 -0.47 9.60 4.53
C HIS A 71 1.01 9.94 4.57
N LYS A 72 1.31 11.24 4.46
CA LYS A 72 2.68 11.73 4.36
C LYS A 72 3.49 11.27 5.57
N PRO A 73 4.79 10.99 5.37
CA PRO A 73 5.60 10.47 6.43
C PRO A 73 5.72 11.48 7.58
N ALA A 74 5.30 11.05 8.77
CA ALA A 74 5.58 11.73 10.02
C ALA A 74 6.63 10.92 10.76
N LEU A 75 7.71 11.55 11.24
CA LEU A 75 8.81 10.85 11.93
C LEU A 75 9.44 9.71 11.09
N GLY A 76 9.46 9.86 9.77
CA GLY A 76 10.03 8.86 8.86
C GLY A 76 9.13 7.64 8.59
N PHE A 77 7.88 7.65 9.04
CA PHE A 77 6.91 6.57 8.82
C PHE A 77 5.81 7.00 7.85
N ALA A 78 5.75 6.36 6.67
CA ALA A 78 4.63 6.52 5.74
C ALA A 78 3.55 5.47 6.02
N LEU A 79 2.28 5.89 6.02
CA LEU A 79 1.14 4.99 6.21
C LEU A 79 0.38 4.86 4.89
N VAL A 80 0.23 3.62 4.42
CA VAL A 80 -0.53 3.28 3.21
C VAL A 80 -1.96 2.90 3.59
N ASP A 81 -2.95 3.53 2.97
CA ASP A 81 -4.35 3.14 3.10
C ASP A 81 -4.67 2.01 2.10
N MET A 82 -4.87 0.80 2.61
CA MET A 82 -5.20 -0.38 1.81
C MET A 82 -6.71 -0.53 1.56
N SER A 83 -7.57 0.35 2.10
CA SER A 83 -9.02 0.23 1.96
C SER A 83 -9.49 0.16 0.50
N PRO A 84 -8.99 1.02 -0.42
CA PRO A 84 -9.39 0.94 -1.83
C PRO A 84 -8.93 -0.35 -2.53
N VAL A 85 -7.77 -0.89 -2.14
CA VAL A 85 -7.28 -2.17 -2.66
C VAL A 85 -8.21 -3.30 -2.25
N TYR A 86 -8.61 -3.34 -0.98
CA TYR A 86 -9.55 -4.36 -0.50
C TYR A 86 -10.95 -4.20 -1.08
N GLU A 87 -11.40 -2.98 -1.41
CA GLU A 87 -12.64 -2.78 -2.16
C GLU A 87 -12.57 -3.36 -3.57
N LYS A 88 -11.49 -3.05 -4.31
CA LYS A 88 -11.26 -3.59 -5.64
C LYS A 88 -11.12 -5.11 -5.63
N SER A 89 -10.37 -5.68 -4.68
CA SER A 89 -10.22 -7.13 -4.56
C SER A 89 -11.56 -7.81 -4.24
N ARG A 90 -12.37 -7.25 -3.33
CA ARG A 90 -13.72 -7.77 -3.06
C ARG A 90 -14.60 -7.77 -4.31
N ALA A 91 -14.57 -6.70 -5.11
CA ALA A 91 -15.32 -6.64 -6.35
C ALA A 91 -14.86 -7.73 -7.35
N PHE A 92 -13.54 -7.91 -7.47
CA PHE A 92 -12.92 -8.95 -8.29
C PHE A 92 -13.37 -10.37 -7.92
N TYR A 93 -13.39 -10.73 -6.63
CA TYR A 93 -13.85 -12.04 -6.21
C TYR A 93 -15.37 -12.22 -6.32
N ARG A 94 -16.16 -11.15 -6.15
CA ARG A 94 -17.62 -11.20 -6.34
C ARG A 94 -18.00 -11.49 -7.79
N ALA A 95 -17.27 -10.92 -8.75
CA ALA A 95 -17.54 -11.14 -10.17
C ALA A 95 -17.25 -12.57 -10.66
N ARG A 96 -16.58 -13.40 -9.85
CA ARG A 96 -16.28 -14.81 -10.15
C ARG A 96 -17.16 -15.82 -9.42
N LYS A 97 -18.10 -15.34 -8.61
CA LYS A 97 -19.14 -16.18 -7.98
C LYS A 97 -20.38 -16.20 -8.85
#